data_AF-A0A7R9VB27-F1
#
_entry.id   AF-A0A7R9VB27-F1
#
_cell.length_a   1.000
_cell.length_b   1.000
_cell.length_c   1.000
_cell.angle_alpha   90.00
_cell.angle_beta   90.00
_cell.angle_gamma   90.00
#
_symmetry.space_group_name_H-M   'P 1'
#
loop_
_entity.id
_entity.type
_entity.pdbx_description
1 polymer ?
#
loop_
_entity_poly.entity_id
_entity_poly.type
_entity_poly.pdbx_seq_one_letter_code
_entity_poly.pdbx_strand_id
1 'polypeptide(L)'
;MLNPDGVFLGNYRTDAGGTDLNRMWGCPAAATMPALHHVLELMLAYERHPGFRVDLFIDMHSHSTSQRSFMFASPPGGARGSECDEERVMRLPRLMESQ
;
A
#
# COMPACT_ATOMS: atom_id res chain seq x y z
N MET A 1 10.25 -4.82 5.51
CA MET A 1 10.43 -3.48 6.11
C MET A 1 10.73 -2.51 4.98
N LEU A 2 9.92 -1.45 4.79
CA LEU A 2 10.07 -0.53 3.65
C LEU A 2 11.16 0.55 3.87
N ASN A 3 11.32 1.02 5.10
CA ASN A 3 12.25 2.10 5.46
C ASN A 3 13.25 1.65 6.54
N PRO A 4 14.16 0.70 6.24
CA PRO A 4 15.12 0.19 7.22
C PRO A 4 16.17 1.24 7.63
N ASP A 5 16.55 2.12 6.72
CA ASP A 5 17.53 3.20 6.90
C ASP A 5 16.99 4.32 7.79
N GLY A 6 15.75 4.77 7.56
CA GLY A 6 15.09 5.72 8.47
C GLY A 6 14.95 5.16 9.88
N VAL A 7 14.63 3.87 10.03
CA VAL A 7 14.58 3.22 11.35
C VAL A 7 15.95 3.19 12.02
N PHE A 8 17.00 2.82 11.30
CA PHE A 8 18.35 2.80 11.84
C PHE A 8 18.79 4.19 12.36
N LEU A 9 18.42 5.25 11.64
CA LEU A 9 18.73 6.64 12.03
C LEU A 9 17.80 7.21 13.10
N GLY A 10 16.75 6.49 13.50
CA GLY A 10 15.75 6.99 14.44
C GLY A 10 14.79 8.03 13.83
N ASN A 11 14.65 8.05 12.51
CA ASN A 11 13.68 8.92 11.84
C ASN A 11 12.26 8.47 12.15
N TYR A 12 11.40 9.43 12.48
CA TYR A 12 9.99 9.17 12.74
C TYR A 12 9.19 8.84 11.47
N ARG A 13 9.47 9.52 10.35
CA ARG A 13 8.61 9.49 9.14
C ARG A 13 9.36 9.30 7.82
N THR A 14 10.59 9.77 7.73
CA THR A 14 11.32 9.87 6.47
C THR A 14 12.39 8.80 6.34
N ASP A 15 12.81 8.51 5.12
CA ASP A 15 14.03 7.74 4.83
C ASP A 15 15.29 8.54 5.23
N ALA A 16 16.48 7.97 4.98
CA ALA A 16 17.76 8.64 5.24
C ALA A 16 17.95 9.94 4.43
N GLY A 17 17.27 10.07 3.29
CA GLY A 17 17.28 11.27 2.44
C GLY A 17 16.28 12.34 2.88
N GLY A 18 15.51 12.13 3.96
CA GLY A 18 14.48 13.07 4.40
C GLY A 18 13.18 13.00 3.58
N THR A 19 12.97 11.92 2.82
CA THR A 19 11.79 11.74 1.96
C THR A 19 10.69 10.97 2.67
N ASP A 20 9.46 11.47 2.59
CA ASP A 20 8.27 10.72 2.99
C ASP A 20 7.88 9.73 1.90
N LEU A 21 8.29 8.47 2.05
CA LEU A 21 8.05 7.42 1.05
C LEU A 21 6.56 7.25 0.69
N ASN A 22 5.64 7.47 1.65
CA ASN A 22 4.21 7.32 1.40
C ASN A 22 3.60 8.47 0.56
N ARG A 23 4.42 9.45 0.15
CA ARG A 23 4.03 10.54 -0.76
C ARG A 23 4.64 10.38 -2.16
N MET A 24 5.43 9.35 -2.37
CA MET A 24 6.25 9.19 -3.58
C MET A 24 5.84 8.01 -4.47
N TRP A 25 4.70 7.37 -4.18
CA TRP A 25 4.17 6.25 -4.97
C TRP A 25 3.97 6.55 -6.47
N GLY A 26 3.74 7.82 -6.84
CA GLY A 26 3.48 8.20 -8.23
C GLY A 26 4.71 8.14 -9.15
N CYS A 27 5.91 8.40 -8.63
CA CYS A 27 7.15 8.38 -9.42
C CYS A 27 8.36 8.16 -8.51
N PRO A 28 8.55 6.96 -7.95
CA PRO A 28 9.72 6.66 -7.13
C PRO A 28 10.97 6.55 -8.03
N ALA A 29 11.96 7.41 -7.79
CA ALA A 29 13.25 7.34 -8.46
C ALA A 29 14.13 6.25 -7.83
N ALA A 30 14.64 5.32 -8.65
CA ALA A 30 15.46 4.20 -8.20
C ALA A 30 16.74 4.63 -7.43
N ALA A 31 17.32 5.76 -7.81
CA ALA A 31 18.56 6.27 -7.21
C ALA A 31 18.37 6.81 -5.78
N THR A 32 17.20 7.37 -5.45
CA THR A 32 16.95 8.02 -4.16
C THR A 32 16.00 7.25 -3.27
N MET A 33 15.04 6.51 -3.84
CA MET A 33 14.04 5.73 -3.12
C MET A 33 14.01 4.28 -3.63
N PRO A 34 15.14 3.55 -3.56
CA PRO A 34 15.25 2.21 -4.15
C PRO A 34 14.23 1.22 -3.58
N ALA A 35 13.96 1.30 -2.26
CA ALA A 35 12.99 0.41 -1.61
C ALA A 35 11.57 0.59 -2.18
N LEU A 36 11.11 1.84 -2.32
CA LEU A 36 9.79 2.14 -2.87
C LEU A 36 9.71 1.80 -4.37
N HIS A 37 10.77 2.11 -5.12
CA HIS A 37 10.86 1.81 -6.54
C HIS A 37 10.70 0.30 -6.82
N HIS A 38 11.49 -0.54 -6.17
CA HIS A 38 11.44 -1.99 -6.39
C HIS A 38 10.15 -2.63 -5.86
N VAL A 39 9.55 -2.09 -4.79
CA VAL A 39 8.23 -2.54 -4.33
C VAL A 39 7.16 -2.26 -5.38
N LEU A 40 7.18 -1.08 -6.01
CA LEU A 40 6.26 -0.75 -7.09
C LEU A 40 6.49 -1.63 -8.33
N GLU A 41 7.74 -1.85 -8.72
CA GLU A 41 8.08 -2.77 -9.82
C GLU A 41 7.56 -4.19 -9.55
N LEU A 42 7.72 -4.69 -8.32
CA LEU A 42 7.22 -6.00 -7.92
C LEU A 42 5.69 -6.09 -8.00
N MET A 43 4.97 -5.06 -7.54
CA MET A 43 3.51 -5.01 -7.66
C MET A 43 3.06 -5.06 -9.12
N LEU A 44 3.72 -4.26 -9.98
CA LEU A 44 3.43 -4.26 -11.41
C LEU A 44 3.77 -5.59 -12.07
N ALA A 45 4.83 -6.28 -11.61
CA ALA A 45 5.16 -7.61 -12.08
C ALA A 45 4.08 -8.64 -11.71
N TYR A 46 3.57 -8.60 -10.48
CA TYR A 46 2.47 -9.45 -10.03
C TYR A 46 1.18 -9.18 -10.81
N GLU A 47 0.84 -7.92 -11.04
CA GLU A 47 -0.37 -7.53 -11.80
C GLU A 47 -0.29 -7.99 -13.26
N ARG A 48 0.91 -8.04 -13.86
CA ARG A 48 1.11 -8.51 -15.24
C ARG A 48 1.20 -10.04 -15.35
N HIS A 49 1.34 -10.75 -14.24
CA HIS A 49 1.58 -12.19 -14.27
C HIS A 49 0.26 -12.95 -14.56
N PRO A 50 0.17 -13.76 -15.63
CA PRO A 50 -1.11 -14.34 -16.07
C PRO A 50 -1.73 -15.33 -15.09
N GLY A 51 -0.92 -15.93 -14.22
CA GLY A 51 -1.37 -16.86 -13.17
C GLY A 51 -1.54 -16.22 -11.79
N PHE A 52 -1.38 -14.90 -11.66
CA PHE A 52 -1.51 -14.21 -10.38
C PHE A 52 -2.40 -12.98 -10.54
N ARG A 53 -3.27 -12.73 -9.56
CA ARG A 53 -4.14 -11.56 -9.54
C ARG A 53 -3.98 -10.87 -8.21
N VAL A 54 -3.64 -9.59 -8.22
CA VAL A 54 -3.55 -8.81 -6.99
C VAL A 54 -4.98 -8.53 -6.50
N ASP A 55 -5.38 -9.21 -5.43
CA ASP A 55 -6.70 -9.03 -4.83
C ASP A 55 -6.72 -7.93 -3.76
N LEU A 56 -5.60 -7.73 -3.06
CA LEU A 56 -5.49 -6.77 -1.98
C LEU A 56 -4.08 -6.21 -1.87
N PHE A 57 -3.99 -4.92 -1.60
CA PHE A 57 -2.78 -4.24 -1.16
C PHE A 57 -3.02 -3.64 0.23
N ILE A 58 -2.19 -4.00 1.21
CA ILE A 58 -2.29 -3.52 2.59
C ILE A 58 -1.04 -2.74 2.94
N ASP A 59 -1.22 -1.48 3.30
CA ASP A 59 -0.16 -0.62 3.81
C ASP A 59 -0.30 -0.47 5.34
N MET A 60 0.61 -1.09 6.09
CA MET A 60 0.54 -1.16 7.55
C MET A 60 1.31 0.00 8.19
N HIS A 61 0.59 0.81 8.97
CA HIS A 61 1.14 1.97 9.68
C HIS A 61 0.77 1.97 11.16
N SER A 62 1.63 2.56 11.98
CA SER A 62 1.27 2.98 13.33
C SER A 62 0.66 4.38 13.31
N HIS A 63 -0.40 4.59 14.09
CA HIS A 63 -0.93 5.93 14.35
C HIS A 63 -0.41 6.45 15.68
N SER A 64 0.16 7.65 15.71
CA SER A 64 0.84 8.17 16.92
C SER A 64 -0.11 8.56 18.05
N THR A 65 -1.39 8.84 17.76
CA THR A 65 -2.34 9.35 18.77
C THR A 65 -3.49 8.39 19.09
N SER A 66 -3.72 7.38 18.27
CA SER A 66 -4.86 6.46 18.45
C SER A 66 -4.36 5.15 19.02
N GLN A 67 -5.03 4.65 20.07
CA GLN A 67 -4.75 3.34 20.65
C GLN A 67 -5.56 2.21 20.01
N ARG A 68 -6.38 2.53 18.99
CA ARG A 68 -7.22 1.56 18.29
C ARG A 68 -6.63 1.22 16.93
N SER A 69 -6.93 0.01 16.46
CA SER A 69 -6.71 -0.36 15.07
C SER A 69 -7.88 0.14 14.22
N PHE A 70 -7.57 0.72 13.07
CA PHE A 70 -8.54 1.18 12.07
C PHE A 70 -7.88 1.08 10.69
N MET A 71 -8.70 1.16 9.66
CA MET A 71 -8.26 1.05 8.27
C MET A 71 -8.81 2.21 7.46
N PHE A 72 -7.97 2.76 6.59
CA PHE A 72 -8.42 3.60 5.50
C PHE A 72 -8.46 2.76 4.23
N ALA A 73 -9.55 2.85 3.49
CA ALA A 73 -9.72 2.19 2.20
C ALA A 73 -9.98 3.25 1.14
N SER A 74 -9.52 2.98 -0.09
CA SER A 74 -9.92 3.77 -1.24
C SER A 74 -11.43 3.59 -1.46
N PRO A 75 -12.16 4.67 -1.77
CA PRO A 75 -13.56 4.51 -2.16
C PRO A 75 -13.65 3.64 -3.41
N PRO A 76 -14.76 2.91 -3.62
CA PRO A 76 -15.05 2.29 -4.90
C PRO A 76 -14.91 3.35 -5.99
N GLY A 77 -14.10 3.08 -7.02
CA GLY A 77 -14.00 3.99 -8.16
C GLY A 77 -15.38 4.21 -8.75
N GLY A 78 -15.76 5.46 -9.04
CA GLY A 78 -17.10 5.83 -9.53
C GLY A 78 -17.50 5.26 -10.90
N ALA A 79 -16.71 4.36 -11.46
CA ALA A 79 -17.15 3.53 -12.58
C ALA A 79 -18.20 2.56 -12.04
N ARG A 80 -19.43 2.66 -12.54
CA ARG A 80 -20.42 1.59 -12.46
C ARG A 80 -19.84 0.36 -13.18
N GLY A 81 -18.99 -0.36 -12.47
CA GLY A 81 -18.39 -1.60 -12.91
C GLY A 81 -19.43 -2.71 -12.91
N SER A 82 -19.05 -3.85 -13.49
CA SER A 82 -19.85 -5.06 -13.40
C SER A 82 -20.06 -5.47 -11.93
N GLU A 83 -21.09 -6.26 -11.64
CA GLU A 83 -21.33 -6.84 -10.30
C GLU A 83 -20.07 -7.53 -9.72
N CYS A 84 -19.22 -8.11 -10.60
CA CYS A 84 -17.95 -8.73 -10.23
C CYS A 84 -16.91 -7.71 -9.72
N ASP A 85 -16.91 -6.48 -10.23
CA ASP A 85 -15.99 -5.43 -9.77
C ASP A 85 -16.40 -4.91 -8.39
N GLU A 86 -17.70 -4.79 -8.13
CA GLU A 86 -18.23 -4.41 -6.82
C GLU A 86 -17.91 -5.46 -5.76
N GLU A 87 -18.04 -6.76 -6.09
CA GLU A 87 -17.69 -7.84 -5.18
C GLU A 87 -16.20 -7.79 -4.77
N ARG A 88 -15.31 -7.42 -5.70
CA ARG A 88 -13.88 -7.28 -5.42
C ARG A 88 -13.58 -6.10 -4.51
N VAL A 89 -14.22 -4.95 -4.73
CA VAL A 89 -14.03 -3.77 -3.87
C VAL A 89 -14.54 -4.04 -2.45
N MET A 90 -15.63 -4.80 -2.32
CA MET A 90 -16.25 -5.13 -1.03
C MET A 90 -15.71 -6.41 -0.38
N ARG A 91 -14.70 -7.05 -0.98
CA ARG A 91 -14.20 -8.36 -0.53
C ARG A 91 -13.61 -8.31 0.87
N LEU A 92 -12.83 -7.28 1.18
CA LEU A 92 -12.21 -7.13 2.49
C LEU A 92 -13.24 -6.85 3.60
N PRO A 93 -14.18 -5.88 3.47
CA PRO A 93 -15.28 -5.72 4.42
C PRO A 93 -16.04 -7.02 4.69
N ARG A 94 -16.40 -7.77 3.64
CA ARG A 94 -17.11 -9.05 3.79
C ARG A 94 -16.30 -10.10 4.56
N LEU A 95 -14.99 -10.19 4.32
CA LEU A 95 -14.10 -11.10 5.06
C LEU A 95 -13.97 -10.72 6.55
N MET A 96 -14.16 -9.45 6.90
CA MET A 96 -14.10 -8.98 8.29
C MET A 96 -15.44 -9.18 9.02
N GLU A 97 -16.57 -9.18 8.29
CA GLU A 97 -17.92 -9.38 8.86
C GLU A 97 -18.29 -10.86 9.07
N SER A 98 -17.59 -11.80 8.42
CA SER A 98 -17.89 -13.23 8.50
C SER A 98 -17.38 -13.95 9.76
N GLN A 99 -17.27 -13.24 10.89
CA GLN A 99 -16.78 -13.74 12.18
C GLN A 99 -17.92 -13.85 13.20
#